data_AF-A0A7K3LEX1-F1
#
_entry.id   AF-A0A7K3LEX1-F1
#
_cell.length_a   1.000
_cell.length_b   1.000
_cell.length_c   1.000
_cell.angle_alpha   90.00
_cell.angle_beta   90.00
_cell.angle_gamma   90.00
#
_symmetry.space_group_name_H-M   'P 1'
#
loop_
_entity.id
_entity.type
_entity.pdbx_description
1 polymer ?
#
loop_
_entity_poly.entity_id
_entity_poly.type
_entity_poly.pdbx_seq_one_letter_code
_entity_poly.pdbx_strand_id
1 'polypeptide(L)'
;MRSVAPALLPIFRSEHQAGLLGRLFLADDEIPMTDLARDLNIPLTTLHREVERLEEASLLASRRVGRTRLVRANREHPAAPSLADLLMVTFGPRQVIAEEFAGLGADAVILFGSWARRFSGETGPFPGAVDVLVVGNDSIHHEVHDAAAAAQRRLGVEVNPMIRSRADWENALQDPLVADIRAGAFVHVLPNRVHEHAATPHGARPTRRQWCVYRLRPAWSPRYEPDVYVPSDLQMLNGPTSGRFDPPVNLYWQPGELDFSDRADLELFYSSALTSANTPEQYAQWISEEALIAVWDRLSLPSRVRNAWETLHPGLRNEDAEMNDRIRIQDTILTAIAEHGFALAGGSALIDYDVVSRETDDIDAFNDHWDVETFASAHEAILEACRENGWGASTVLNEDFRRQVLVHAGTGEPVTVDIVYYERSREPEHRPGGGLRLVFDDVVGGKAVAVADSARGRDFDDLAHIVETPGWSIERVEDAMRAIKYGDKLDEFRANLERFRRGEFDEDIRKSGFDPAFCHRILG
;
A
#
# COMPACT_ATOMS: atom_id res chain seq x y z
N MET A 1 3.82 0.32 -0.94
CA MET A 1 4.13 0.17 0.50
C MET A 1 5.24 1.16 0.85
N ARG A 2 5.06 2.03 1.86
CA ARG A 2 6.19 2.79 2.43
C ARG A 2 7.19 1.78 3.01
N SER A 3 8.46 2.12 2.93
CA SER A 3 9.55 1.24 3.32
C SER A 3 9.73 1.35 4.85
N VAL A 4 9.31 0.33 5.60
CA VAL A 4 9.39 0.32 7.07
C VAL A 4 10.82 0.07 7.49
N ALA A 5 11.41 0.95 8.32
CA ALA A 5 12.74 0.72 8.86
C ALA A 5 12.72 -0.49 9.81
N PRO A 6 13.70 -1.40 9.73
CA PRO A 6 13.66 -2.62 10.52
C PRO A 6 13.89 -2.33 12.00
N ALA A 7 13.04 -2.87 12.88
CA ALA A 7 13.13 -2.64 14.33
C ALA A 7 14.42 -3.20 14.96
N LEU A 8 15.08 -4.17 14.30
CA LEU A 8 16.39 -4.71 14.71
C LEU A 8 17.53 -3.71 14.54
N LEU A 9 17.48 -2.87 13.50
CA LEU A 9 18.55 -1.93 13.20
C LEU A 9 18.01 -0.72 12.42
N PRO A 10 17.35 0.23 13.10
CA PRO A 10 16.59 1.32 12.48
C PRO A 10 17.46 2.41 11.84
N ILE A 11 18.76 2.14 11.62
CA ILE A 11 19.63 2.95 10.74
C ILE A 11 19.44 2.60 9.26
N PHE A 12 18.84 1.45 8.94
CA PHE A 12 18.47 1.12 7.56
C PHE A 12 17.16 1.80 7.17
N ARG A 13 17.08 2.22 5.90
CA ARG A 13 15.93 2.91 5.33
C ARG A 13 14.69 2.01 5.27
N SER A 14 14.90 0.70 5.13
CA SER A 14 13.82 -0.26 5.00
C SER A 14 14.19 -1.70 5.32
N GLU A 15 13.20 -2.51 5.67
CA GLU A 15 13.31 -3.97 5.79
C GLU A 15 13.80 -4.62 4.48
N HIS A 16 13.33 -4.13 3.32
CA HIS A 16 13.80 -4.61 2.02
C HIS A 16 15.29 -4.33 1.81
N GLN A 17 15.76 -3.14 2.16
CA GLN A 17 17.17 -2.78 2.07
C GLN A 17 18.01 -3.63 3.03
N ALA A 18 17.56 -3.76 4.28
CA ALA A 18 18.27 -4.53 5.29
C ALA A 18 18.31 -6.03 4.95
N GLY A 19 17.22 -6.58 4.42
CA GLY A 19 17.16 -7.95 3.93
C GLY A 19 18.09 -8.20 2.74
N LEU A 20 18.14 -7.28 1.77
CA LEU A 20 19.08 -7.34 0.63
C LEU A 20 20.54 -7.29 1.09
N LEU A 21 20.89 -6.32 1.93
CA LEU A 21 22.24 -6.18 2.45
C LEU A 21 22.61 -7.39 3.32
N GLY A 22 21.71 -7.84 4.19
CA GLY A 22 21.88 -9.04 5.00
C GLY A 22 22.16 -10.26 4.14
N ARG A 23 21.34 -10.52 3.12
CA ARG A 23 21.52 -11.67 2.23
C ARG A 23 22.86 -11.66 1.49
N LEU A 24 23.33 -10.49 1.04
CA LEU A 24 24.55 -10.37 0.23
C LEU A 24 25.84 -10.20 1.05
N PHE A 25 25.77 -9.65 2.26
CA PHE A 25 26.95 -9.46 3.13
C PHE A 25 27.17 -10.61 4.12
N LEU A 26 26.17 -11.45 4.36
CA LEU A 26 26.28 -12.61 5.25
C LEU A 26 26.57 -13.93 4.51
N ALA A 27 26.39 -13.93 3.19
CA ALA A 27 26.88 -14.99 2.30
C ALA A 27 27.93 -14.39 1.33
N ASP A 28 28.76 -15.25 0.75
CA ASP A 28 29.80 -14.85 -0.20
C ASP A 28 29.50 -15.41 -1.60
N ASP A 29 28.36 -15.00 -2.15
CA ASP A 29 27.85 -15.47 -3.43
C ASP A 29 27.40 -14.32 -4.35
N GLU A 30 27.43 -14.58 -5.67
CA GLU A 30 26.82 -13.71 -6.68
C GLU A 30 25.49 -14.32 -7.12
N ILE A 31 24.40 -13.56 -7.03
CA ILE A 31 23.06 -14.12 -7.20
C ILE A 31 22.32 -13.35 -8.30
N PRO A 32 21.56 -14.04 -9.16
CA PRO A 32 20.64 -13.38 -10.08
C PRO A 32 19.67 -12.46 -9.34
N MET A 33 19.52 -11.24 -9.84
CA MET A 33 18.60 -10.25 -9.24
C MET A 33 17.14 -10.75 -9.18
N THR A 34 16.73 -11.60 -10.11
CA THR A 34 15.41 -12.26 -10.10
C THR A 34 15.25 -13.26 -8.97
N ASP A 35 16.33 -13.96 -8.61
CA ASP A 35 16.32 -14.92 -7.50
C ASP A 35 16.35 -14.18 -6.17
N LEU A 36 17.15 -13.11 -6.05
CA LEU A 36 17.12 -12.20 -4.90
C LEU A 36 15.71 -11.61 -4.64
N ALA A 37 14.99 -11.24 -5.70
CA ALA A 37 13.64 -10.69 -5.56
C ALA A 37 12.65 -11.73 -5.02
N ARG A 38 12.75 -12.97 -5.54
CA ARG A 38 11.94 -14.10 -5.09
C ARG A 38 12.25 -14.48 -3.64
N ASP A 39 13.52 -14.67 -3.31
CA ASP A 39 13.98 -15.17 -2.02
C ASP A 39 13.68 -14.21 -0.87
N LEU A 40 13.76 -12.90 -1.15
CA LEU A 40 13.46 -11.85 -0.18
C LEU A 40 12.00 -11.39 -0.21
N ASN A 41 11.19 -11.94 -1.12
CA ASN A 41 9.81 -11.51 -1.37
C ASN A 41 9.69 -9.99 -1.61
N ILE A 42 10.64 -9.43 -2.36
CA ILE A 42 10.68 -8.01 -2.72
C ILE A 42 10.24 -7.88 -4.17
N PRO A 43 9.26 -7.01 -4.51
CA PRO A 43 8.93 -6.74 -5.91
C PRO A 43 10.19 -6.39 -6.72
N LEU A 44 10.40 -7.04 -7.87
CA LEU A 44 11.65 -6.94 -8.64
C LEU A 44 12.03 -5.48 -8.97
N THR A 45 11.04 -4.61 -9.18
CA THR A 45 11.21 -3.16 -9.39
C THR A 45 11.77 -2.44 -8.16
N THR A 46 11.30 -2.79 -6.97
CA THR A 46 11.80 -2.27 -5.69
C THR A 46 13.22 -2.77 -5.45
N LEU A 47 13.49 -4.06 -5.71
CA LEU A 47 14.84 -4.62 -5.60
C LEU A 47 15.80 -3.92 -6.58
N HIS A 48 15.36 -3.66 -7.82
CA HIS A 48 16.17 -2.97 -8.83
C HIS A 48 16.64 -1.61 -8.34
N ARG A 49 15.72 -0.79 -7.83
CA ARG A 49 16.02 0.55 -7.31
C ARG A 49 16.97 0.51 -6.11
N GLU A 50 16.79 -0.46 -5.21
CA GLU A 50 17.68 -0.63 -4.06
C GLU A 50 19.08 -1.09 -4.47
N VAL A 51 19.19 -2.02 -5.43
CA VAL A 51 20.47 -2.46 -5.99
C VAL A 51 21.20 -1.30 -6.67
N GLU A 52 20.53 -0.55 -7.55
CA GLU A 52 21.15 0.59 -8.25
C GLU A 52 21.68 1.64 -7.26
N ARG A 53 20.88 1.99 -6.25
CA ARG A 53 21.29 2.95 -5.22
C ARG A 53 22.50 2.47 -4.41
N LEU A 54 22.55 1.19 -4.06
CA LEU A 54 23.66 0.62 -3.31
C LEU A 54 24.91 0.42 -4.17
N GLU A 55 24.76 0.25 -5.49
CA GLU A 55 25.87 0.27 -6.45
C GLU A 55 26.43 1.67 -6.68
N GLU A 56 25.58 2.70 -6.77
CA GLU A 56 26.02 4.11 -6.81
C GLU A 56 26.83 4.46 -5.56
N ALA A 57 26.44 3.93 -4.40
CA ALA A 57 27.18 4.04 -3.15
C ALA A 57 28.40 3.10 -3.06
N SER A 58 28.68 2.30 -4.09
CA SER A 58 29.75 1.31 -4.14
C SER A 58 29.70 0.24 -3.04
N LEU A 59 28.54 0.02 -2.42
CA LEU A 59 28.31 -1.04 -1.42
C LEU A 59 27.98 -2.39 -2.07
N LEU A 60 27.35 -2.37 -3.23
CA LEU A 60 27.12 -3.55 -4.06
C LEU A 60 27.88 -3.43 -5.39
N ALA A 61 28.08 -4.56 -6.05
CA ALA A 61 28.57 -4.63 -7.41
C ALA A 61 27.71 -5.62 -8.21
N SER A 62 27.44 -5.32 -9.48
CA SER A 62 26.77 -6.23 -10.39
C SER A 62 27.54 -6.43 -11.69
N ARG A 63 27.31 -7.58 -12.32
CA ARG A 63 27.81 -7.89 -13.66
C ARG A 63 26.75 -8.63 -14.46
N ARG A 64 26.82 -8.50 -15.79
CA ARG A 64 25.92 -9.23 -16.70
C ARG A 64 26.58 -10.52 -17.18
N VAL A 65 25.80 -11.59 -17.16
CA VAL A 65 26.14 -12.87 -17.82
C VAL A 65 24.99 -13.19 -18.77
N GLY A 66 25.21 -12.99 -20.07
CA GLY A 66 24.14 -13.04 -21.06
C GLY A 66 23.08 -11.97 -20.80
N ARG A 67 21.83 -12.41 -20.57
CA ARG A 67 20.68 -11.53 -20.24
C ARG A 67 20.49 -11.33 -18.73
N THR A 68 21.22 -12.06 -17.90
CA THR A 68 21.04 -12.07 -16.44
C THR A 68 21.98 -11.08 -15.76
N ARG A 69 21.45 -10.27 -14.85
CA ARG A 69 22.23 -9.40 -13.95
C ARG A 69 22.47 -10.13 -12.63
N LEU A 70 23.73 -10.42 -12.34
CA LEU A 70 24.18 -11.01 -11.08
C LEU A 70 24.63 -9.88 -10.15
N VAL A 71 24.22 -9.93 -8.89
CA VAL A 71 24.52 -8.91 -7.86
C VAL A 71 25.29 -9.57 -6.72
N ARG A 72 26.27 -8.85 -6.16
CA ARG A 72 27.06 -9.27 -5.00
C ARG A 72 27.38 -8.10 -4.07
N ALA A 73 27.77 -8.39 -2.84
CA ALA A 73 28.36 -7.39 -1.95
C ALA A 73 29.74 -6.94 -2.45
N ASN A 74 30.02 -5.63 -2.36
CA ASN A 74 31.36 -5.11 -2.62
C ASN A 74 32.22 -5.18 -1.35
N ARG A 75 32.97 -6.28 -1.20
CA ARG A 75 33.86 -6.51 -0.03
C ARG A 75 35.10 -5.63 -0.03
N GLU A 76 35.45 -5.01 -1.16
CA GLU A 76 36.59 -4.10 -1.26
C GLU A 76 36.28 -2.71 -0.67
N HIS A 77 35.00 -2.40 -0.43
CA HIS A 77 34.59 -1.14 0.17
C HIS A 77 35.09 -1.02 1.63
N PRO A 78 35.70 0.10 2.05
CA PRO A 78 36.28 0.23 3.39
C PRO A 78 35.30 -0.02 4.55
N ALA A 79 34.02 0.29 4.36
CA ALA A 79 32.97 0.06 5.36
C ALA A 79 32.38 -1.36 5.35
N ALA A 80 32.77 -2.21 4.38
CA ALA A 80 32.19 -3.54 4.21
C ALA A 80 32.34 -4.45 5.45
N PRO A 81 33.51 -4.50 6.15
CA PRO A 81 33.64 -5.32 7.35
C PRO A 81 32.70 -4.88 8.47
N SER A 82 32.67 -3.57 8.78
CA SER A 82 31.80 -3.04 9.84
C SER A 82 30.32 -3.20 9.52
N LEU A 83 29.94 -3.07 8.24
CA LEU A 83 28.56 -3.31 7.81
C LEU A 83 28.19 -4.79 7.95
N ALA A 84 29.09 -5.71 7.59
CA ALA A 84 28.88 -7.14 7.76
C ALA A 84 28.74 -7.51 9.25
N ASP A 85 29.56 -6.94 10.13
CA ASP A 85 29.47 -7.16 11.58
C ASP A 85 28.11 -6.69 12.14
N LEU A 86 27.66 -5.51 11.72
CA LEU A 86 26.33 -4.99 12.11
C LEU A 86 25.20 -5.89 11.62
N LEU A 87 25.25 -6.33 10.36
CA LEU A 87 24.26 -7.23 9.78
C LEU A 87 24.29 -8.61 10.46
N MET A 88 25.46 -9.10 10.85
CA MET A 88 25.63 -10.41 11.50
C MET A 88 24.94 -10.42 12.87
N VAL A 89 25.13 -9.36 13.66
CA VAL A 89 24.53 -9.24 14.99
C VAL A 89 23.01 -9.02 14.91
N THR A 90 22.50 -8.40 13.84
CA THR A 90 21.10 -7.99 13.74
C THR A 90 20.24 -8.98 12.93
N PHE A 91 20.58 -9.20 11.66
CA PHE A 91 19.83 -10.07 10.73
C PHE A 91 20.45 -11.47 10.58
N GLY A 92 21.70 -11.65 11.03
CA GLY A 92 22.41 -12.93 10.99
C GLY A 92 21.79 -14.11 11.75
N PRO A 93 21.02 -13.93 12.85
CA PRO A 93 20.47 -15.07 13.58
C PRO A 93 19.65 -16.05 12.73
N ARG A 94 18.86 -15.57 11.76
CA ARG A 94 18.13 -16.45 10.84
C ARG A 94 19.05 -17.35 10.03
N GLN A 95 20.13 -16.79 9.47
CA GLN A 95 21.03 -17.53 8.60
C GLN A 95 21.95 -18.46 9.40
N VAL A 96 22.55 -17.96 10.48
CA VAL A 96 23.47 -18.76 11.31
C VAL A 96 22.75 -19.96 11.89
N ILE A 97 21.51 -19.78 12.38
CA ILE A 97 20.73 -20.90 12.90
C ILE A 97 20.34 -21.88 11.79
N ALA A 98 20.05 -21.41 10.56
CA ALA A 98 19.80 -22.32 9.44
C ALA A 98 20.99 -23.21 9.15
N GLU A 99 22.19 -22.64 9.12
CA GLU A 99 23.42 -23.35 8.78
C GLU A 99 23.84 -24.34 9.87
N GLU A 100 23.90 -23.89 11.13
CA GLU A 100 24.36 -24.73 12.24
C GLU A 100 23.36 -25.85 12.57
N PHE A 101 22.05 -25.65 12.30
CA PHE A 101 21.00 -26.61 12.63
C PHE A 101 20.57 -27.48 11.43
N ALA A 102 21.06 -27.24 10.21
CA ALA A 102 20.65 -27.97 8.99
C ALA A 102 20.89 -29.49 9.08
N GLY A 103 21.97 -29.90 9.75
CA GLY A 103 22.40 -31.30 9.84
C GLY A 103 21.71 -32.14 10.91
N LEU A 104 20.82 -31.55 11.72
CA LEU A 104 20.27 -32.19 12.91
C LEU A 104 19.16 -33.20 12.61
N GLY A 105 18.60 -33.20 11.40
CA GLY A 105 17.43 -34.04 11.07
C GLY A 105 16.15 -33.65 11.80
N ALA A 106 16.07 -32.40 12.29
CA ALA A 106 14.88 -31.86 12.93
C ALA A 106 13.69 -31.76 11.96
N ASP A 107 12.47 -31.89 12.51
CA ASP A 107 11.22 -31.72 11.78
C ASP A 107 10.93 -30.25 11.46
N ALA A 108 11.30 -29.35 12.37
CA ALA A 108 11.28 -27.90 12.18
C ALA A 108 12.29 -27.21 13.12
N VAL A 109 12.81 -26.06 12.68
CA VAL A 109 13.62 -25.16 13.53
C VAL A 109 13.02 -23.77 13.45
N ILE A 110 12.74 -23.18 14.61
CA ILE A 110 11.93 -21.98 14.75
C ILE A 110 12.65 -20.98 15.66
N LEU A 111 12.74 -19.72 15.24
CA LEU A 111 13.16 -18.62 16.09
C LEU A 111 11.95 -17.97 16.72
N PHE A 112 12.02 -17.70 18.02
CA PHE A 112 10.94 -17.05 18.75
C PHE A 112 11.50 -16.00 19.73
N GLY A 113 10.63 -15.45 20.58
CA GLY A 113 11.04 -14.54 21.63
C GLY A 113 11.37 -13.14 21.12
N SER A 114 12.24 -12.43 21.84
CA SER A 114 12.48 -11.01 21.62
C SER A 114 13.06 -10.72 20.23
N TRP A 115 13.95 -11.57 19.71
CA TRP A 115 14.51 -11.40 18.37
C TRP A 115 13.45 -11.54 17.28
N ALA A 116 12.60 -12.57 17.34
CA ALA A 116 11.55 -12.78 16.34
C ALA A 116 10.55 -11.62 16.29
N ARG A 117 10.18 -11.06 17.45
CA ARG A 117 9.32 -9.86 17.55
C ARG A 117 9.96 -8.64 16.89
N ARG A 118 11.26 -8.40 17.10
CA ARG A 118 12.00 -7.29 16.44
C ARG A 118 12.11 -7.53 14.94
N PHE A 119 12.31 -8.78 14.54
CA PHE A 119 12.38 -9.16 13.14
C PHE A 119 11.03 -8.96 12.42
N SER A 120 9.89 -9.15 13.12
CA SER A 120 8.55 -8.89 12.60
C SER A 120 8.09 -7.43 12.72
N GLY A 121 8.98 -6.52 13.13
CA GLY A 121 8.71 -5.09 13.18
C GLY A 121 8.20 -4.54 14.51
N GLU A 122 8.07 -5.37 15.56
CA GLU A 122 7.70 -4.87 16.90
C GLU A 122 8.86 -4.07 17.52
N THR A 123 8.57 -2.91 18.11
CA THR A 123 9.58 -1.99 18.67
C THR A 123 9.95 -2.30 20.12
N GLY A 124 11.19 -1.98 20.51
CA GLY A 124 11.71 -2.11 21.88
C GLY A 124 13.21 -2.45 21.90
N PRO A 125 13.78 -2.88 23.05
CA PRO A 125 15.22 -3.04 23.21
C PRO A 125 15.82 -4.11 22.29
N PHE A 126 17.10 -3.95 21.97
CA PHE A 126 17.85 -4.95 21.20
C PHE A 126 17.82 -6.32 21.91
N PRO A 127 17.57 -7.43 21.19
CA PRO A 127 17.51 -8.77 21.78
C PRO A 127 18.83 -9.14 22.48
N GLY A 128 18.75 -9.55 23.75
CA GLY A 128 19.93 -10.01 24.50
C GLY A 128 20.35 -11.45 24.16
N ALA A 129 19.45 -12.23 23.58
CA ALA A 129 19.65 -13.64 23.23
C ALA A 129 18.77 -14.02 22.01
N VAL A 130 19.11 -15.15 21.40
CA VAL A 130 18.37 -15.79 20.30
C VAL A 130 17.74 -17.07 20.82
N ASP A 131 16.41 -17.09 20.91
CA ASP A 131 15.66 -18.25 21.39
C ASP A 131 15.26 -19.16 20.21
N VAL A 132 15.64 -20.44 20.28
CA VAL A 132 15.49 -21.41 19.19
C VAL A 132 14.65 -22.59 19.68
N LEU A 133 13.54 -22.87 19.02
CA LEU A 133 12.76 -24.08 19.21
C LEU A 133 13.11 -25.09 18.11
N VAL A 134 13.58 -26.26 18.51
CA VAL A 134 13.82 -27.41 17.65
C VAL A 134 12.70 -28.42 17.85
N VAL A 135 11.93 -28.65 16.80
CA VAL A 135 10.92 -29.70 16.76
C VAL A 135 11.57 -30.95 16.20
N GLY A 136 11.61 -32.02 16.98
CA GLY A 136 12.27 -33.26 16.57
C GLY A 136 12.23 -34.31 17.68
N ASN A 137 12.97 -35.40 17.49
CA ASN A 137 13.04 -36.47 18.47
C ASN A 137 14.05 -36.15 19.58
N ASP A 138 13.87 -36.70 20.79
CA ASP A 138 14.80 -36.45 21.92
C ASP A 138 16.24 -36.95 21.66
N SER A 139 16.43 -37.79 20.64
CA SER A 139 17.73 -38.34 20.26
C SER A 139 18.74 -37.31 19.72
N ILE A 140 18.31 -36.08 19.38
CA ILE A 140 19.20 -35.03 18.82
C ILE A 140 19.66 -33.99 19.86
N HIS A 141 19.46 -34.26 21.16
CA HIS A 141 19.70 -33.29 22.21
C HIS A 141 21.15 -32.79 22.26
N HIS A 142 22.14 -33.67 22.10
CA HIS A 142 23.55 -33.27 22.14
C HIS A 142 23.92 -32.39 20.95
N GLU A 143 23.50 -32.80 19.74
CA GLU A 143 23.77 -32.10 18.50
C GLU A 143 23.12 -30.72 18.46
N VAL A 144 21.93 -30.56 19.05
CA VAL A 144 21.25 -29.27 19.20
C VAL A 144 22.06 -28.30 20.08
N HIS A 145 22.61 -28.76 21.20
CA HIS A 145 23.44 -27.90 22.07
C HIS A 145 24.78 -27.55 21.42
N ASP A 146 25.39 -28.48 20.69
CA ASP A 146 26.61 -28.21 19.91
C ASP A 146 26.37 -27.16 18.82
N ALA A 147 25.25 -27.28 18.10
CA ALA A 147 24.82 -26.31 17.08
C ALA A 147 24.54 -24.93 17.68
N ALA A 148 23.87 -24.87 18.84
CA ALA A 148 23.63 -23.63 19.56
C ALA A 148 24.94 -22.97 20.03
N ALA A 149 25.89 -23.76 20.55
CA ALA A 149 27.21 -23.25 20.95
C ALA A 149 28.02 -22.73 19.75
N ALA A 150 27.92 -23.37 18.59
CA ALA A 150 28.51 -22.88 17.34
C ALA A 150 27.87 -21.56 16.87
N ALA A 151 26.54 -21.49 16.89
CA ALA A 151 25.80 -20.28 16.54
C ALA A 151 26.13 -19.11 17.48
N GLN A 152 26.23 -19.34 18.80
CA GLN A 152 26.60 -18.33 19.78
C GLN A 152 27.99 -17.75 19.51
N ARG A 153 28.98 -18.58 19.14
CA ARG A 153 30.32 -18.10 18.78
C ARG A 153 30.31 -17.19 17.56
N ARG A 154 29.40 -17.44 16.60
CA ARG A 154 29.28 -16.67 15.35
C ARG A 154 28.50 -15.38 15.54
N LEU A 155 27.45 -15.39 16.36
CA LEU A 155 26.55 -14.25 16.56
C LEU A 155 27.00 -13.29 17.66
N GLY A 156 27.81 -13.76 18.61
CA GLY A 156 28.25 -12.94 19.75
C GLY A 156 27.16 -12.63 20.78
N VAL A 157 26.01 -13.31 20.68
CA VAL A 157 24.89 -13.26 21.64
C VAL A 157 24.53 -14.68 22.06
N GLU A 158 23.93 -14.84 23.24
CA GLU A 158 23.52 -16.14 23.77
C GLU A 158 22.47 -16.80 22.85
N VAL A 159 22.61 -18.10 22.62
CA VAL A 159 21.66 -18.90 21.83
C VAL A 159 21.03 -19.96 22.73
N ASN A 160 19.71 -19.85 22.94
CA ASN A 160 18.95 -20.68 23.86
C ASN A 160 18.12 -21.74 23.10
N PRO A 161 18.61 -22.99 22.95
CA PRO A 161 17.84 -24.04 22.31
C PRO A 161 16.83 -24.68 23.27
N MET A 162 15.63 -24.91 22.77
CA MET A 162 14.59 -25.73 23.40
C MET A 162 14.16 -26.82 22.43
N ILE A 163 13.95 -28.04 22.93
CA ILE A 163 13.55 -29.18 22.11
C ILE A 163 12.13 -29.58 22.47
N ARG A 164 11.30 -29.84 21.45
CA ARG A 164 9.95 -30.40 21.60
C ARG A 164 9.69 -31.48 20.58
N SER A 165 8.87 -32.44 20.96
CA SER A 165 8.45 -33.47 20.02
C SER A 165 7.50 -32.89 18.97
N ARG A 166 7.39 -33.56 17.83
CA ARG A 166 6.36 -33.27 16.82
C ARG A 166 4.95 -33.26 17.40
N ALA A 167 4.66 -34.20 18.31
CA ALA A 167 3.34 -34.31 18.94
C ALA A 167 3.01 -33.09 19.81
N ASP A 168 4.00 -32.55 20.54
CA ASP A 168 3.84 -31.34 21.34
C ASP A 168 3.65 -30.12 20.45
N TRP A 169 4.39 -30.05 19.33
CA TRP A 169 4.21 -28.98 18.35
C TRP A 169 2.81 -29.00 17.73
N GLU A 170 2.31 -30.17 17.30
CA GLU A 170 0.99 -30.30 16.68
C GLU A 170 -0.15 -30.05 17.67
N ASN A 171 -0.02 -30.51 18.92
CA ASN A 171 -1.03 -30.38 19.97
C ASN A 171 -0.70 -29.24 20.96
N ALA A 172 -0.61 -28.02 20.45
CA ALA A 172 -0.22 -26.83 21.20
C ALA A 172 -0.96 -26.61 22.54
N LEU A 173 -2.19 -27.10 22.69
CA LEU A 173 -2.97 -26.99 23.94
C LEU A 173 -2.37 -27.79 25.12
N GLN A 174 -1.47 -28.74 24.87
CA GLN A 174 -0.85 -29.58 25.90
C GLN A 174 0.54 -29.10 26.32
N ASP A 175 1.12 -28.12 25.60
CA ASP A 175 2.42 -27.55 25.91
C ASP A 175 2.33 -26.02 26.00
N PRO A 176 2.40 -25.44 27.22
CA PRO A 176 2.27 -24.00 27.43
C PRO A 176 3.30 -23.17 26.64
N LEU A 177 4.53 -23.66 26.48
CA LEU A 177 5.57 -22.95 25.72
C LEU A 177 5.22 -22.93 24.23
N VAL A 178 4.77 -24.05 23.66
CA VAL A 178 4.34 -24.10 22.25
C VAL A 178 3.12 -23.20 22.02
N ALA A 179 2.17 -23.17 22.94
CA ALA A 179 1.02 -22.27 22.89
C ALA A 179 1.46 -20.80 22.88
N ASP A 180 2.36 -20.41 23.78
CA ASP A 180 2.89 -19.05 23.87
C ASP A 180 3.67 -18.64 22.63
N ILE A 181 4.49 -19.53 22.08
CA ILE A 181 5.24 -19.29 20.83
C ILE A 181 4.27 -19.08 19.67
N ARG A 182 3.24 -19.92 19.53
CA ARG A 182 2.25 -19.81 18.46
C ARG A 182 1.34 -18.58 18.57
N ALA A 183 1.14 -18.07 19.79
CA ALA A 183 0.40 -16.85 20.04
C ALA A 183 1.22 -15.57 19.76
N GLY A 184 2.56 -15.69 19.68
CA GLY A 184 3.48 -14.58 19.40
C GLY A 184 4.15 -14.64 18.03
N ALA A 185 5.04 -13.69 17.75
CA ALA A 185 5.86 -13.71 16.55
C ALA A 185 6.93 -14.82 16.61
N PHE A 186 7.01 -15.62 15.56
CA PHE A 186 8.05 -16.62 15.34
C PHE A 186 8.44 -16.70 13.86
N VAL A 187 9.65 -17.19 13.58
CA VAL A 187 10.21 -17.29 12.23
C VAL A 187 10.67 -18.73 11.98
N HIS A 188 10.14 -19.37 10.94
CA HIS A 188 10.66 -20.66 10.49
C HIS A 188 12.01 -20.49 9.82
N VAL A 189 13.00 -21.25 10.29
CA VAL A 189 14.36 -21.25 9.75
C VAL A 189 14.58 -22.46 8.84
N LEU A 190 14.09 -23.63 9.25
CA LEU A 190 14.02 -24.83 8.41
C LEU A 190 12.55 -25.20 8.22
N PRO A 191 12.09 -25.37 6.96
CA PRO A 191 10.68 -25.55 6.66
C PRO A 191 10.15 -26.87 7.23
N ASN A 192 8.88 -26.82 7.64
CA ASN A 192 8.10 -27.99 8.00
C ASN A 192 7.90 -28.85 6.73
N ARG A 193 8.42 -30.08 6.72
CA ARG A 193 8.35 -30.99 5.56
C ARG A 193 6.93 -31.45 5.16
N VAL A 194 5.84 -30.83 5.66
CA VAL A 194 4.50 -31.45 5.63
C VAL A 194 3.31 -30.58 5.16
N HIS A 195 3.38 -29.24 5.01
CA HIS A 195 2.15 -28.46 4.70
C HIS A 195 2.27 -27.38 3.62
N GLU A 196 2.09 -27.79 2.35
CA GLU A 196 1.37 -26.99 1.34
C GLU A 196 -0.13 -27.31 1.45
N HIS A 197 -0.98 -26.29 1.37
CA HIS A 197 -2.46 -26.25 1.50
C HIS A 197 -3.06 -26.08 2.91
N ALA A 198 -3.57 -24.87 3.22
CA ALA A 198 -4.99 -24.62 3.50
C ALA A 198 -5.29 -23.21 4.07
N ALA A 199 -6.19 -22.50 3.36
CA ALA A 199 -7.28 -21.59 3.74
C ALA A 199 -7.17 -20.57 4.91
N THR A 200 -7.46 -19.31 4.56
CA THR A 200 -7.74 -18.15 5.42
C THR A 200 -9.17 -18.15 5.97
N PRO A 201 -9.44 -17.77 7.24
CA PRO A 201 -10.80 -17.51 7.72
C PRO A 201 -11.15 -16.02 7.63
N HIS A 202 -12.33 -15.74 7.07
CA HIS A 202 -13.04 -14.47 7.11
C HIS A 202 -14.05 -14.48 8.27
N GLY A 203 -14.18 -13.37 9.01
CA GLY A 203 -15.37 -13.11 9.83
C GLY A 203 -15.11 -12.47 11.19
N ALA A 204 -15.07 -11.14 11.24
CA ALA A 204 -15.46 -10.38 12.44
C ALA A 204 -16.03 -9.01 12.03
N ARG A 205 -17.26 -8.72 12.44
CA ARG A 205 -17.84 -7.36 12.36
C ARG A 205 -17.15 -6.47 13.41
N PRO A 206 -16.70 -5.24 13.08
CA PRO A 206 -16.18 -4.34 14.09
C PRO A 206 -17.32 -3.55 14.75
N THR A 207 -17.53 -3.79 16.04
CA THR A 207 -18.35 -2.96 16.94
C THR A 207 -17.44 -2.16 17.87
N ARG A 208 -16.92 -1.04 17.36
CA ARG A 208 -16.39 0.16 18.06
C ARG A 208 -15.98 1.12 16.94
N ARG A 209 -16.24 2.44 17.07
CA ARG A 209 -15.71 3.43 16.11
C ARG A 209 -14.18 3.30 16.12
N GLN A 210 -13.63 2.68 15.09
CA GLN A 210 -12.21 2.43 14.97
C GLN A 210 -11.62 3.63 14.23
N TRP A 211 -10.91 4.48 14.98
CA TRP A 211 -10.20 5.63 14.45
C TRP A 211 -9.13 5.15 13.46
N CYS A 212 -9.16 5.63 12.22
CA CYS A 212 -8.24 5.22 11.17
C CYS A 212 -7.53 6.43 10.55
N VAL A 213 -6.41 6.17 9.87
CA VAL A 213 -5.67 7.18 9.12
C VAL A 213 -5.70 6.76 7.66
N TYR A 214 -6.32 7.57 6.82
CA TYR A 214 -6.35 7.38 5.37
C TYR A 214 -4.96 7.63 4.79
N ARG A 215 -4.55 6.80 3.84
CA ARG A 215 -3.31 6.94 3.08
C ARG A 215 -3.67 7.31 1.64
N LEU A 216 -3.39 8.55 1.25
CA LEU A 216 -3.66 9.08 -0.08
C LEU A 216 -2.37 9.07 -0.89
N ARG A 217 -2.33 8.23 -1.94
CA ARG A 217 -1.17 8.13 -2.82
C ARG A 217 -1.21 9.25 -3.87
N PRO A 218 -0.06 9.88 -4.19
CA PRO A 218 -0.01 10.84 -5.27
C PRO A 218 -0.21 10.14 -6.61
N ALA A 219 -0.79 10.85 -7.57
CA ALA A 219 -0.73 10.48 -8.97
C ALA A 219 0.74 10.27 -9.39
N TRP A 220 0.95 9.43 -10.41
CA TRP A 220 2.29 9.29 -10.97
C TRP A 220 2.80 10.64 -11.48
N SER A 221 3.99 11.02 -11.04
CA SER A 221 4.70 12.25 -11.41
C SER A 221 6.15 11.89 -11.73
N PRO A 222 6.79 12.59 -12.69
CA PRO A 222 8.22 12.41 -12.98
C PRO A 222 9.13 12.82 -11.81
N ARG A 223 8.58 13.41 -10.74
CA ARG A 223 9.26 13.67 -9.47
C ARG A 223 8.63 12.82 -8.37
N TYR A 224 9.48 12.29 -7.48
CA TYR A 224 9.00 11.51 -6.34
C TYR A 224 8.15 12.38 -5.41
N GLU A 225 6.92 11.94 -5.17
CA GLU A 225 6.02 12.53 -4.19
C GLU A 225 5.66 11.47 -3.12
N PRO A 226 5.75 11.77 -1.81
CA PRO A 226 5.44 10.81 -0.75
C PRO A 226 3.92 10.72 -0.53
N ASP A 227 3.34 9.62 -0.05
CA ASP A 227 1.89 9.56 0.27
C ASP A 227 1.47 10.62 1.33
N VAL A 228 0.25 11.16 1.26
CA VAL A 228 -0.36 11.94 2.37
C VAL A 228 -1.07 10.99 3.31
N TYR A 229 -1.03 11.29 4.60
CA TYR A 229 -1.81 10.57 5.61
C TYR A 229 -2.74 11.54 6.30
N VAL A 230 -4.01 11.18 6.49
CA VAL A 230 -5.01 12.07 7.07
C VAL A 230 -5.88 11.27 8.04
N PRO A 231 -6.04 11.70 9.29
CA PRO A 231 -6.98 11.08 10.23
C PRO A 231 -8.40 11.00 9.64
N SER A 232 -9.17 9.99 10.04
CA SER A 232 -10.57 9.87 9.61
C SER A 232 -11.50 10.84 10.33
N ASP A 233 -11.09 11.34 11.51
CA ASP A 233 -11.87 12.21 12.38
C ASP A 233 -10.91 13.17 13.12
N LEU A 234 -11.24 14.47 13.18
CA LEU A 234 -10.40 15.45 13.87
C LEU A 234 -10.38 15.25 15.39
N GLN A 235 -11.40 14.58 15.97
CA GLN A 235 -11.43 14.26 17.40
C GLN A 235 -10.29 13.34 17.86
N MET A 236 -9.57 12.73 16.90
CA MET A 236 -8.35 11.98 17.16
C MET A 236 -7.18 12.88 17.62
N LEU A 237 -7.23 14.18 17.33
CA LEU A 237 -6.14 15.14 17.50
C LEU A 237 -6.15 15.73 18.91
N ASN A 238 -5.34 15.15 19.80
CA ASN A 238 -5.30 15.44 21.23
C ASN A 238 -3.95 16.00 21.68
N GLY A 239 -3.16 16.53 20.75
CA GLY A 239 -1.83 17.05 21.02
C GLY A 239 -1.81 18.29 21.92
N PRO A 240 -0.63 18.69 22.42
CA PRO A 240 -0.48 19.84 23.30
C PRO A 240 -0.77 21.16 22.57
N THR A 241 -1.31 22.15 23.29
CA THR A 241 -1.57 23.52 22.80
C THR A 241 -0.77 24.58 23.56
N SER A 242 0.04 24.17 24.53
CA SER A 242 0.92 25.05 25.31
C SER A 242 2.04 24.23 25.96
N GLY A 243 3.14 24.92 26.29
CA GLY A 243 4.34 24.29 26.86
C GLY A 243 5.46 24.12 25.82
N ARG A 244 6.67 23.85 26.32
CA ARG A 244 7.87 23.69 25.49
C ARG A 244 8.17 22.23 25.25
N PHE A 245 8.30 21.85 23.99
CA PHE A 245 8.56 20.48 23.58
C PHE A 245 9.65 20.43 22.52
N ASP A 246 10.48 19.39 22.58
CA ASP A 246 11.40 19.02 21.52
C ASP A 246 10.72 17.92 20.68
N PRO A 247 10.15 18.25 19.51
CA PRO A 247 9.35 17.29 18.78
C PRO A 247 10.21 16.20 18.12
N PRO A 248 9.63 15.03 17.80
CA PRO A 248 10.38 13.95 17.15
C PRO A 248 10.95 14.41 15.81
N VAL A 249 12.22 14.08 15.55
CA VAL A 249 12.95 14.49 14.33
C VAL A 249 12.21 14.12 13.03
N ASN A 250 11.43 13.04 13.05
CA ASN A 250 10.64 12.59 11.90
C ASN A 250 9.37 13.43 11.65
N LEU A 251 8.92 14.23 12.62
CA LEU A 251 7.83 15.19 12.49
C LEU A 251 8.36 16.61 12.30
N TYR A 252 9.53 16.91 12.89
CA TYR A 252 10.19 18.20 12.78
C TYR A 252 11.70 18.03 12.86
N TRP A 253 12.39 18.25 11.74
CA TRP A 253 13.81 17.89 11.59
C TRP A 253 14.78 18.88 12.23
N GLN A 254 14.35 20.10 12.56
CA GLN A 254 15.21 21.09 13.20
C GLN A 254 15.30 20.82 14.70
N PRO A 255 16.52 20.75 15.27
CA PRO A 255 16.69 20.57 16.70
C PRO A 255 16.31 21.84 17.48
N GLY A 256 15.56 21.69 18.57
CA GLY A 256 15.24 22.79 19.49
C GLY A 256 13.87 22.66 20.14
N GLU A 257 13.72 23.22 21.35
CA GLU A 257 12.41 23.31 22.00
C GLU A 257 11.54 24.36 21.30
N LEU A 258 10.39 23.93 20.83
CA LEU A 258 9.32 24.80 20.33
C LEU A 258 8.35 25.09 21.47
N ASP A 259 7.94 26.35 21.60
CA ASP A 259 6.90 26.74 22.56
C ASP A 259 5.54 26.62 21.88
N PHE A 260 4.76 25.59 22.21
CA PHE A 260 3.46 25.35 21.58
C PHE A 260 2.41 26.40 21.98
N SER A 261 2.73 27.28 22.94
CA SER A 261 1.93 28.46 23.26
C SER A 261 2.25 29.64 22.34
N ASP A 262 3.39 29.61 21.64
CA ASP A 262 3.76 30.56 20.61
C ASP A 262 3.22 30.10 19.26
N ARG A 263 2.50 31.00 18.58
CA ARG A 263 1.81 30.67 17.33
C ARG A 263 2.79 30.40 16.18
N ALA A 264 3.92 31.11 16.11
CA ALA A 264 4.87 30.93 15.02
C ALA A 264 5.57 29.57 15.12
N ASP A 265 5.92 29.15 16.34
CA ASP A 265 6.48 27.82 16.60
C ASP A 265 5.47 26.71 16.28
N LEU A 266 4.19 26.91 16.60
CA LEU A 266 3.12 25.95 16.29
C LEU A 266 2.82 25.84 14.78
N GLU A 267 2.78 26.98 14.07
CA GLU A 267 2.64 27.05 12.60
C GLU A 267 3.80 26.29 11.92
N LEU A 268 5.02 26.50 12.40
CA LEU A 268 6.23 25.88 11.88
C LEU A 268 6.22 24.36 12.10
N PHE A 269 5.86 23.93 13.31
CA PHE A 269 5.77 22.51 13.66
C PHE A 269 4.71 21.78 12.82
N TYR A 270 3.48 22.30 12.78
CA TYR A 270 2.37 21.65 12.06
C TYR A 270 2.62 21.58 10.55
N SER A 271 3.22 22.61 9.95
CA SER A 271 3.59 22.61 8.53
C SER A 271 4.52 21.43 8.17
N SER A 272 5.44 21.09 9.08
CA SER A 272 6.34 19.95 8.93
C SER A 272 5.67 18.62 9.30
N ALA A 273 4.97 18.58 10.44
CA ALA A 273 4.40 17.37 11.01
C ALA A 273 3.30 16.78 10.13
N LEU A 274 2.41 17.59 9.56
CA LEU A 274 1.32 17.11 8.69
C LEU A 274 1.80 16.54 7.35
N THR A 275 3.01 16.91 6.91
CA THR A 275 3.64 16.35 5.71
C THR A 275 4.26 14.97 5.97
N SER A 276 4.57 14.67 7.24
CA SER A 276 5.47 13.58 7.62
C SER A 276 4.80 12.50 8.49
N ALA A 277 3.85 12.91 9.32
CA ALA A 277 3.04 12.06 10.17
C ALA A 277 2.28 11.03 9.34
N ASN A 278 2.13 9.82 9.89
CA ASN A 278 1.46 8.72 9.18
C ASN A 278 0.79 7.69 10.10
N THR A 279 0.83 7.89 11.42
CA THR A 279 0.21 6.98 12.39
C THR A 279 -0.82 7.72 13.25
N PRO A 280 -1.88 7.03 13.71
CA PRO A 280 -2.85 7.60 14.65
C PRO A 280 -2.18 8.18 15.90
N GLU A 281 -1.15 7.53 16.42
CA GLU A 281 -0.45 7.92 17.64
C GLU A 281 0.30 9.25 17.46
N GLN A 282 0.96 9.45 16.31
CA GLN A 282 1.63 10.72 16.01
C GLN A 282 0.62 11.87 15.95
N TYR A 283 -0.52 11.64 15.31
CA TYR A 283 -1.59 12.63 15.23
C TYR A 283 -2.18 12.94 16.61
N ALA A 284 -2.50 11.92 17.39
CA ALA A 284 -3.08 12.09 18.71
C ALA A 284 -2.13 12.73 19.72
N GLN A 285 -0.84 12.46 19.63
CA GLN A 285 0.15 12.95 20.59
C GLN A 285 0.62 14.37 20.28
N TRP A 286 0.69 14.78 19.01
CA TRP A 286 1.40 15.99 18.61
C TRP A 286 0.53 17.06 17.96
N ILE A 287 -0.64 16.70 17.44
CA ILE A 287 -1.53 17.64 16.76
C ILE A 287 -2.81 17.78 17.58
N SER A 288 -3.19 19.01 17.88
CA SER A 288 -4.46 19.38 18.53
C SER A 288 -5.47 19.82 17.48
N GLU A 289 -6.71 19.32 17.57
CA GLU A 289 -7.83 19.75 16.72
C GLU A 289 -8.03 21.27 16.79
N GLU A 290 -8.19 21.81 18.00
CA GLU A 290 -8.46 23.24 18.22
C GLU A 290 -7.35 24.11 17.66
N ALA A 291 -6.09 23.78 17.96
CA ALA A 291 -4.96 24.56 17.47
C ALA A 291 -4.78 24.41 15.95
N LEU A 292 -5.02 23.21 15.40
CA LEU A 292 -4.93 22.96 13.96
C LEU A 292 -5.91 23.81 13.19
N ILE A 293 -7.18 23.84 13.63
CA ILE A 293 -8.23 24.68 13.05
C ILE A 293 -7.82 26.16 13.13
N ALA A 294 -7.29 26.61 14.27
CA ALA A 294 -6.91 28.01 14.49
C ALA A 294 -5.75 28.52 13.60
N VAL A 295 -4.84 27.64 13.19
CA VAL A 295 -3.66 28.01 12.38
C VAL A 295 -3.70 27.52 10.94
N TRP A 296 -4.70 26.73 10.55
CA TRP A 296 -4.76 25.99 9.27
C TRP A 296 -4.39 26.82 8.04
N ASP A 297 -4.94 28.03 7.93
CA ASP A 297 -4.74 28.94 6.79
C ASP A 297 -3.33 29.52 6.69
N ARG A 298 -2.61 29.51 7.82
CA ARG A 298 -1.27 30.07 7.95
C ARG A 298 -0.20 28.99 7.75
N LEU A 299 -0.59 27.70 7.74
CA LEU A 299 0.33 26.60 7.55
C LEU A 299 0.93 26.59 6.14
N SER A 300 2.25 26.46 6.08
CA SER A 300 2.99 26.29 4.83
C SER A 300 2.99 24.81 4.44
N LEU A 301 1.88 24.36 3.85
CA LEU A 301 1.70 22.98 3.39
C LEU A 301 1.90 22.87 1.88
N PRO A 302 2.50 21.77 1.38
CA PRO A 302 2.37 21.42 -0.04
C PRO A 302 0.89 21.35 -0.43
N SER A 303 0.50 21.89 -1.58
CA SER A 303 -0.91 21.96 -2.01
C SER A 303 -1.62 20.60 -1.94
N ARG A 304 -0.90 19.53 -2.26
CA ARG A 304 -1.41 18.15 -2.16
C ARG A 304 -1.77 17.71 -0.73
N VAL A 305 -0.94 18.06 0.26
CA VAL A 305 -1.22 17.74 1.68
C VAL A 305 -2.42 18.55 2.15
N ARG A 306 -2.47 19.84 1.79
CA ARG A 306 -3.60 20.71 2.08
C ARG A 306 -4.91 20.18 1.49
N ASN A 307 -4.92 19.87 0.20
CA ASN A 307 -6.10 19.34 -0.51
C ASN A 307 -6.56 18.01 0.09
N ALA A 308 -5.63 17.12 0.45
CA ALA A 308 -5.95 15.83 1.08
C ALA A 308 -6.66 16.00 2.43
N TRP A 309 -6.17 16.90 3.27
CA TRP A 309 -6.77 17.21 4.57
C TRP A 309 -8.11 17.93 4.43
N GLU A 310 -8.22 18.91 3.55
CA GLU A 310 -9.47 19.63 3.28
C GLU A 310 -10.52 18.73 2.62
N THR A 311 -10.10 17.70 1.87
CA THR A 311 -11.00 16.68 1.30
C THR A 311 -11.68 15.88 2.40
N LEU A 312 -10.92 15.38 3.37
CA LEU A 312 -11.44 14.52 4.44
C LEU A 312 -12.03 15.31 5.62
N HIS A 313 -11.60 16.56 5.80
CA HIS A 313 -12.08 17.46 6.85
C HIS A 313 -12.51 18.79 6.24
N PRO A 314 -13.72 18.87 5.65
CA PRO A 314 -14.21 20.09 5.00
C PRO A 314 -14.26 21.31 5.93
N GLY A 315 -14.39 21.13 7.24
CA GLY A 315 -14.38 22.21 8.23
C GLY A 315 -13.02 22.90 8.43
N LEU A 316 -11.93 22.38 7.85
CA LEU A 316 -10.65 23.08 7.79
C LEU A 316 -10.58 24.07 6.62
N ARG A 317 -11.48 24.00 5.64
CA ARG A 317 -11.45 24.92 4.49
C ARG A 317 -11.76 26.34 4.98
N ASN A 318 -10.93 27.31 4.60
CA ASN A 318 -11.35 28.70 4.62
C ASN A 318 -12.39 28.92 3.51
N GLU A 319 -13.31 29.87 3.68
CA GLU A 319 -14.31 30.20 2.64
C GLU A 319 -13.65 30.62 1.30
N ASP A 320 -12.35 30.93 1.32
CA ASP A 320 -11.55 31.45 0.19
C ASP A 320 -10.43 30.51 -0.36
N ALA A 321 -10.31 29.24 0.07
CA ALA A 321 -9.28 28.32 -0.45
C ALA A 321 -9.75 27.56 -1.73
N GLU A 322 -8.91 27.53 -2.79
CA GLU A 322 -9.20 26.89 -4.08
C GLU A 322 -9.68 25.44 -3.93
N MET A 323 -10.98 25.23 -4.17
CA MET A 323 -11.69 23.96 -4.07
C MET A 323 -11.27 23.01 -5.20
N ASN A 324 -10.91 21.75 -4.89
CA ASN A 324 -11.04 20.69 -5.90
C ASN A 324 -12.53 20.37 -6.07
N ASP A 325 -13.17 21.13 -6.96
CA ASP A 325 -14.61 21.09 -7.23
C ASP A 325 -15.12 19.67 -7.51
N ARG A 326 -14.29 18.81 -8.12
CA ARG A 326 -14.67 17.45 -8.49
C ARG A 326 -15.15 16.61 -7.32
N ILE A 327 -14.44 16.57 -6.19
CA ILE A 327 -14.84 15.67 -5.08
C ILE A 327 -16.16 16.15 -4.47
N ARG A 328 -16.30 17.48 -4.32
CA ARG A 328 -17.54 18.10 -3.83
C ARG A 328 -18.71 17.80 -4.77
N ILE A 329 -18.50 17.98 -6.08
CA ILE A 329 -19.48 17.67 -7.11
C ILE A 329 -19.82 16.17 -7.07
N GLN A 330 -18.82 15.29 -6.98
CA GLN A 330 -18.98 13.83 -6.92
C GLN A 330 -19.81 13.39 -5.72
N ASP A 331 -19.46 13.81 -4.51
CA ASP A 331 -20.15 13.39 -3.28
C ASP A 331 -21.60 13.91 -3.27
N THR A 332 -21.81 15.19 -3.63
CA THR A 332 -23.13 15.81 -3.71
C THR A 332 -24.01 15.12 -4.75
N ILE A 333 -23.50 14.95 -5.98
CA ILE A 333 -24.27 14.37 -7.07
C ILE A 333 -24.57 12.90 -6.84
N LEU A 334 -23.56 12.09 -6.48
CA LEU A 334 -23.77 10.66 -6.22
C LEU A 334 -24.76 10.42 -5.09
N THR A 335 -24.79 11.29 -4.09
CA THR A 335 -25.81 11.24 -3.02
C THR A 335 -27.20 11.55 -3.58
N ALA A 336 -27.34 12.59 -4.41
CA ALA A 336 -28.62 12.98 -5.00
C ALA A 336 -29.22 11.90 -5.92
N ILE A 337 -28.38 11.17 -6.66
CA ILE A 337 -28.84 10.14 -7.62
C ILE A 337 -28.86 8.72 -7.06
N ALA A 338 -28.47 8.53 -5.79
CA ALA A 338 -28.38 7.22 -5.15
C ALA A 338 -29.73 6.49 -5.08
N GLU A 339 -30.82 7.22 -4.79
CA GLU A 339 -32.16 6.65 -4.72
C GLU A 339 -32.68 6.13 -6.06
N HIS A 340 -32.11 6.64 -7.16
CA HIS A 340 -32.39 6.19 -8.51
C HIS A 340 -31.53 5.00 -8.94
N GLY A 341 -30.62 4.52 -8.08
CA GLY A 341 -29.79 3.32 -8.31
C GLY A 341 -28.51 3.56 -9.12
N PHE A 342 -28.17 4.81 -9.41
CA PHE A 342 -26.92 5.17 -10.09
C PHE A 342 -25.72 5.03 -9.14
N ALA A 343 -24.67 4.38 -9.63
CA ALA A 343 -23.49 4.06 -8.84
C ALA A 343 -22.20 4.51 -9.53
N LEU A 344 -21.26 5.05 -8.75
CA LEU A 344 -19.95 5.47 -9.22
C LEU A 344 -19.22 4.34 -9.96
N ALA A 345 -18.72 4.65 -11.15
CA ALA A 345 -18.06 3.73 -12.06
C ALA A 345 -16.74 4.32 -12.60
N GLY A 346 -16.19 3.65 -13.63
CA GLY A 346 -15.08 4.20 -14.42
C GLY A 346 -13.79 4.43 -13.64
N GLY A 347 -13.04 5.46 -14.04
CA GLY A 347 -11.76 5.80 -13.38
C GLY A 347 -11.95 6.27 -11.95
N SER A 348 -13.04 6.99 -11.69
CA SER A 348 -13.41 7.49 -10.38
C SER A 348 -13.62 6.36 -9.37
N ALA A 349 -14.26 5.25 -9.78
CA ALA A 349 -14.41 4.07 -8.93
C ALA A 349 -13.08 3.37 -8.62
N LEU A 350 -12.14 3.29 -9.58
CA LEU A 350 -10.80 2.72 -9.33
C LEU A 350 -10.00 3.53 -8.30
N ILE A 351 -10.13 4.87 -8.31
CA ILE A 351 -9.55 5.75 -7.29
C ILE A 351 -10.16 5.43 -5.92
N ASP A 352 -11.47 5.28 -5.89
CA ASP A 352 -12.27 4.98 -4.70
C ASP A 352 -11.92 3.59 -4.08
N TYR A 353 -11.37 2.66 -4.87
CA TYR A 353 -10.84 1.35 -4.44
C TYR A 353 -9.32 1.35 -4.14
N ASP A 354 -8.63 2.51 -4.19
CA ASP A 354 -7.16 2.65 -4.08
C ASP A 354 -6.39 1.80 -5.11
N VAL A 355 -6.95 1.59 -6.30
CA VAL A 355 -6.30 0.86 -7.40
C VAL A 355 -5.43 1.79 -8.23
N VAL A 356 -5.93 2.99 -8.53
CA VAL A 356 -5.19 4.04 -9.25
C VAL A 356 -5.23 5.34 -8.47
N SER A 357 -4.28 6.23 -8.72
CA SER A 357 -4.11 7.49 -7.96
C SER A 357 -4.07 8.75 -8.83
N ARG A 358 -4.44 8.62 -10.11
CA ARG A 358 -4.45 9.71 -11.11
C ARG A 358 -5.68 10.62 -10.98
N GLU A 359 -5.56 11.85 -11.49
CA GLU A 359 -6.71 12.74 -11.68
C GLU A 359 -7.66 12.19 -12.77
N THR A 360 -8.93 12.55 -12.67
CA THR A 360 -9.96 12.20 -13.66
C THR A 360 -10.95 13.35 -13.72
N ASP A 361 -11.22 13.87 -14.90
CA ASP A 361 -12.05 15.06 -15.07
C ASP A 361 -13.55 14.72 -15.14
N ASP A 362 -13.84 13.42 -15.22
CA ASP A 362 -15.18 12.86 -15.40
C ASP A 362 -15.66 12.11 -14.14
N ILE A 363 -16.95 12.24 -13.86
CA ILE A 363 -17.70 11.44 -12.88
C ILE A 363 -18.65 10.53 -13.67
N ASP A 364 -18.31 9.25 -13.74
CA ASP A 364 -19.16 8.23 -14.36
C ASP A 364 -20.09 7.63 -13.30
N ALA A 365 -21.40 7.68 -13.53
CA ALA A 365 -22.39 7.00 -12.71
C ALA A 365 -23.28 6.08 -13.55
N PHE A 366 -23.28 4.79 -13.24
CA PHE A 366 -23.88 3.75 -14.06
C PHE A 366 -25.14 3.17 -13.40
N ASN A 367 -26.10 2.79 -14.23
CA ASN A 367 -27.37 2.18 -13.82
C ASN A 367 -27.76 1.06 -14.81
N ASP A 368 -28.33 -0.04 -14.31
CA ASP A 368 -28.71 -1.22 -15.10
C ASP A 368 -30.22 -1.33 -15.35
N HIS A 369 -31.01 -0.35 -14.92
CA HIS A 369 -32.44 -0.30 -15.17
C HIS A 369 -32.70 0.29 -16.56
N TRP A 370 -33.35 -0.50 -17.41
CA TRP A 370 -33.82 -0.06 -18.72
C TRP A 370 -35.09 0.80 -18.56
N ASP A 371 -34.94 1.97 -17.94
CA ASP A 371 -36.02 2.91 -17.65
C ASP A 371 -35.59 4.36 -17.90
N VAL A 372 -36.12 4.95 -18.97
CA VAL A 372 -35.83 6.34 -19.38
C VAL A 372 -36.27 7.36 -18.32
N GLU A 373 -37.32 7.07 -17.55
CA GLU A 373 -37.83 7.97 -16.51
C GLU A 373 -36.88 8.03 -15.31
N THR A 374 -36.21 6.92 -14.99
CA THR A 374 -35.12 6.87 -13.99
C THR A 374 -33.94 7.77 -14.40
N PHE A 375 -33.53 7.74 -15.68
CA PHE A 375 -32.48 8.65 -16.20
C PHE A 375 -32.94 10.11 -16.21
N ALA A 376 -34.22 10.36 -16.50
CA ALA A 376 -34.79 11.71 -16.43
C ALA A 376 -34.81 12.27 -15.02
N SER A 377 -35.21 11.45 -14.06
CA SER A 377 -35.29 11.81 -12.64
C SER A 377 -33.90 12.07 -12.07
N ALA A 378 -32.93 11.19 -12.33
CA ALA A 378 -31.55 11.38 -11.90
C ALA A 378 -30.90 12.62 -12.52
N HIS A 379 -31.18 12.90 -13.81
CA HIS A 379 -30.70 14.12 -14.45
C HIS A 379 -31.30 15.39 -13.81
N GLU A 380 -32.59 15.40 -13.48
CA GLU A 380 -33.19 16.54 -12.78
C GLU A 380 -32.64 16.68 -11.35
N ALA A 381 -32.41 15.57 -10.64
CA ALA A 381 -31.78 15.56 -9.32
C ALA A 381 -30.36 16.14 -9.36
N ILE A 382 -29.57 15.86 -10.41
CA ILE A 382 -28.26 16.49 -10.63
C ILE A 382 -28.40 18.01 -10.76
N LEU A 383 -29.32 18.48 -11.60
CA LEU A 383 -29.53 19.90 -11.82
C LEU A 383 -30.04 20.61 -10.56
N GLU A 384 -30.94 20.00 -9.81
CA GLU A 384 -31.41 20.53 -8.53
C GLU A 384 -30.28 20.59 -7.50
N ALA A 385 -29.51 19.51 -7.34
CA ALA A 385 -28.36 19.51 -6.44
C ALA A 385 -27.35 20.61 -6.80
N CYS A 386 -27.12 20.87 -8.08
CA CYS A 386 -26.29 21.99 -8.53
C CYS A 386 -26.92 23.35 -8.15
N ARG A 387 -28.24 23.53 -8.36
CA ARG A 387 -28.96 24.76 -7.98
C ARG A 387 -28.89 25.03 -6.49
N GLU A 388 -29.12 24.02 -5.65
CA GLU A 388 -29.06 24.11 -4.19
C GLU A 388 -27.67 24.51 -3.68
N ASN A 389 -26.62 24.06 -4.38
CA ASN A 389 -25.23 24.40 -4.06
C ASN A 389 -24.72 25.67 -4.76
N GLY A 390 -25.55 26.36 -5.53
CA GLY A 390 -25.20 27.58 -6.25
C GLY A 390 -24.24 27.37 -7.43
N TRP A 391 -24.17 26.15 -7.98
CA TRP A 391 -23.30 25.81 -9.11
C TRP A 391 -24.01 26.00 -10.44
N GLY A 392 -23.27 26.47 -11.45
CA GLY A 392 -23.75 26.48 -12.82
C GLY A 392 -23.76 25.06 -13.38
N ALA A 393 -24.85 24.61 -13.97
CA ALA A 393 -24.92 23.31 -14.62
C ALA A 393 -25.58 23.43 -15.99
N SER A 394 -25.01 22.75 -16.99
CA SER A 394 -25.57 22.69 -18.34
C SER A 394 -25.53 21.28 -18.88
N THR A 395 -26.65 20.82 -19.42
CA THR A 395 -26.73 19.54 -20.11
C THR A 395 -25.99 19.62 -21.45
N VAL A 396 -24.98 18.76 -21.62
CA VAL A 396 -24.16 18.63 -22.84
C VAL A 396 -24.71 17.53 -23.75
N LEU A 397 -25.21 16.45 -23.15
CA LEU A 397 -25.82 15.32 -23.86
C LEU A 397 -27.11 14.90 -23.15
N ASN A 398 -28.16 14.63 -23.92
CA ASN A 398 -29.45 14.21 -23.40
C ASN A 398 -30.06 13.12 -24.29
N GLU A 399 -29.61 11.90 -24.10
CA GLU A 399 -30.15 10.70 -24.73
C GLU A 399 -30.91 9.86 -23.69
N ASP A 400 -31.73 8.93 -24.16
CA ASP A 400 -32.63 8.13 -23.30
C ASP A 400 -31.88 7.38 -22.19
N PHE A 401 -30.70 6.83 -22.51
CA PHE A 401 -29.88 6.00 -21.63
C PHE A 401 -28.46 6.55 -21.40
N ARG A 402 -28.24 7.81 -21.79
CA ARG A 402 -26.98 8.50 -21.55
C ARG A 402 -27.22 10.00 -21.45
N ARG A 403 -26.82 10.60 -20.34
CA ARG A 403 -26.91 12.06 -20.18
C ARG A 403 -25.64 12.58 -19.58
N GLN A 404 -25.19 13.71 -20.11
CA GLN A 404 -23.96 14.34 -19.68
C GLN A 404 -24.27 15.76 -19.22
N VAL A 405 -23.85 16.09 -18.00
CA VAL A 405 -24.00 17.41 -17.40
C VAL A 405 -22.62 17.98 -17.13
N LEU A 406 -22.37 19.19 -17.62
CA LEU A 406 -21.17 19.95 -17.29
C LEU A 406 -21.48 20.85 -16.09
N VAL A 407 -20.72 20.68 -15.00
CA VAL A 407 -20.94 21.38 -13.74
C VAL A 407 -19.78 22.35 -13.47
N HIS A 408 -20.13 23.62 -13.28
CA HIS A 408 -19.25 24.72 -12.95
C HIS A 408 -19.51 25.16 -11.52
N ALA A 409 -18.70 24.70 -10.57
CA ALA A 409 -18.85 25.06 -9.17
C ALA A 409 -18.11 26.37 -8.78
N GLY A 410 -17.49 27.03 -9.77
CA GLY A 410 -17.01 28.42 -9.69
C GLY A 410 -15.57 28.58 -9.22
N THR A 411 -14.90 27.51 -8.84
CA THR A 411 -13.57 27.54 -8.20
C THR A 411 -12.48 26.75 -8.95
N GLY A 412 -12.83 26.08 -10.05
CA GLY A 412 -11.89 25.34 -10.90
C GLY A 412 -12.42 25.08 -12.31
N GLU A 413 -11.80 24.12 -13.01
CA GLU A 413 -12.30 23.63 -14.30
C GLU A 413 -13.66 22.92 -14.13
N PRO A 414 -14.54 23.02 -15.13
CA PRO A 414 -15.81 22.33 -15.06
C PRO A 414 -15.64 20.81 -15.03
N VAL A 415 -16.51 20.15 -14.29
CA VAL A 415 -16.50 18.71 -14.12
C VAL A 415 -17.63 18.11 -14.92
N THR A 416 -17.32 17.07 -15.67
CA THR A 416 -18.30 16.36 -16.49
C THR A 416 -18.91 15.22 -15.69
N VAL A 417 -20.23 15.16 -15.63
CA VAL A 417 -20.99 14.09 -14.99
C VAL A 417 -21.70 13.31 -16.08
N ASP A 418 -21.33 12.05 -16.28
CA ASP A 418 -21.93 11.15 -17.26
C ASP A 418 -22.77 10.09 -16.54
N ILE A 419 -24.08 10.11 -16.76
CA ILE A 419 -24.98 9.07 -16.29
C ILE A 419 -25.33 8.15 -17.46
N VAL A 420 -25.02 6.86 -17.33
CA VAL A 420 -25.04 5.91 -18.46
C VAL A 420 -25.73 4.61 -18.07
N TYR A 421 -26.50 4.04 -19.00
CA TYR A 421 -26.94 2.65 -18.88
C TYR A 421 -25.74 1.72 -19.01
N TYR A 422 -25.58 0.86 -18.01
CA TYR A 422 -24.52 -0.12 -17.99
C TYR A 422 -24.97 -1.36 -17.23
N GLU A 423 -24.75 -2.52 -17.83
CA GLU A 423 -25.04 -3.80 -17.19
C GLU A 423 -24.09 -4.02 -16.00
N ARG A 424 -24.63 -4.57 -14.90
CA ARG A 424 -23.88 -4.91 -13.70
C ARG A 424 -24.24 -6.31 -13.21
N SER A 425 -23.34 -6.98 -12.51
CA SER A 425 -23.55 -8.37 -12.08
C SER A 425 -24.31 -8.48 -10.76
N ARG A 426 -24.31 -7.42 -9.96
CA ARG A 426 -24.95 -7.36 -8.63
C ARG A 426 -25.24 -5.91 -8.22
N GLU A 427 -26.01 -5.79 -7.15
CA GLU A 427 -26.30 -4.50 -6.52
C GLU A 427 -25.02 -3.76 -6.09
N PRO A 428 -24.98 -2.43 -6.24
CA PRO A 428 -23.84 -1.61 -5.88
C PRO A 428 -23.64 -1.50 -4.37
N GLU A 429 -22.44 -1.13 -3.97
CA GLU A 429 -22.07 -0.94 -2.57
C GLU A 429 -22.33 0.51 -2.14
N HIS A 430 -22.61 0.70 -0.85
CA HIS A 430 -22.61 2.04 -0.27
C HIS A 430 -21.21 2.61 -0.25
N ARG A 431 -21.07 3.83 -0.78
CA ARG A 431 -19.80 4.53 -0.84
C ARG A 431 -19.52 5.29 0.47
N PRO A 432 -18.30 5.22 1.04
CA PRO A 432 -17.96 5.94 2.27
C PRO A 432 -18.18 7.46 2.23
N GLY A 433 -18.02 8.08 1.05
CA GLY A 433 -18.26 9.53 0.84
C GLY A 433 -19.68 9.90 0.40
N GLY A 434 -20.65 8.99 0.57
CA GLY A 434 -22.04 9.20 0.14
C GLY A 434 -22.32 8.64 -1.26
N GLY A 435 -23.59 8.24 -1.45
CA GLY A 435 -24.08 7.59 -2.66
C GLY A 435 -23.74 6.10 -2.77
N LEU A 436 -23.77 5.61 -4.02
CA LEU A 436 -23.49 4.23 -4.39
C LEU A 436 -22.22 4.13 -5.24
N ARG A 437 -21.56 2.98 -5.21
CA ARG A 437 -20.40 2.64 -6.06
C ARG A 437 -20.56 1.22 -6.59
N LEU A 438 -20.21 0.99 -7.86
CA LEU A 438 -20.17 -0.37 -8.40
C LEU A 438 -19.20 -1.24 -7.61
N VAL A 439 -19.58 -2.49 -7.38
CA VAL A 439 -18.68 -3.52 -6.85
C VAL A 439 -17.42 -3.64 -7.70
N PHE A 440 -16.31 -4.01 -7.07
CA PHE A 440 -15.01 -3.98 -7.75
C PHE A 440 -14.98 -4.83 -9.03
N ASP A 441 -15.57 -6.03 -9.02
CA ASP A 441 -15.59 -6.89 -10.21
C ASP A 441 -16.32 -6.23 -11.40
N ASP A 442 -17.37 -5.44 -11.18
CA ASP A 442 -18.10 -4.76 -12.26
C ASP A 442 -17.32 -3.55 -12.80
N VAL A 443 -16.60 -2.85 -11.92
CA VAL A 443 -15.66 -1.79 -12.33
C VAL A 443 -14.57 -2.37 -13.22
N VAL A 444 -14.01 -3.52 -12.85
CA VAL A 444 -12.99 -4.23 -13.64
C VAL A 444 -13.54 -4.66 -14.99
N GLY A 445 -14.73 -5.26 -15.01
CA GLY A 445 -15.42 -5.63 -16.25
C GLY A 445 -15.56 -4.42 -17.18
N GLY A 446 -16.03 -3.28 -16.65
CA GLY A 446 -16.18 -2.06 -17.44
C GLY A 446 -14.88 -1.48 -17.99
N LYS A 447 -13.78 -1.59 -17.22
CA LYS A 447 -12.45 -1.19 -17.69
C LYS A 447 -11.92 -2.07 -18.80
N ALA A 448 -12.16 -3.38 -18.72
CA ALA A 448 -11.79 -4.30 -19.79
C ALA A 448 -12.63 -4.09 -21.05
N VAL A 449 -13.92 -3.73 -20.91
CA VAL A 449 -14.75 -3.31 -22.05
C VAL A 449 -14.19 -2.03 -22.70
N ALA A 450 -13.70 -1.07 -21.93
CA ALA A 450 -13.05 0.12 -22.49
C ALA A 450 -11.77 -0.20 -23.29
N VAL A 451 -10.99 -1.21 -22.86
CA VAL A 451 -9.86 -1.75 -23.63
C VAL A 451 -10.33 -2.43 -24.93
N ALA A 452 -11.48 -3.11 -24.90
CA ALA A 452 -12.07 -3.71 -26.10
C ALA A 452 -12.55 -2.63 -27.10
N ASP A 453 -13.27 -1.62 -26.62
CA ASP A 453 -13.96 -0.66 -27.49
C ASP A 453 -13.06 0.49 -27.96
N SER A 454 -12.22 1.03 -27.06
CA SER A 454 -11.50 2.27 -27.32
C SER A 454 -9.98 2.15 -27.25
N ALA A 455 -9.47 1.19 -26.47
CA ALA A 455 -8.04 0.86 -26.36
C ALA A 455 -7.15 2.10 -26.16
N ARG A 456 -7.55 3.05 -25.32
CA ARG A 456 -6.75 4.25 -25.04
C ARG A 456 -5.58 3.87 -24.14
N GLY A 457 -4.49 4.64 -24.20
CA GLY A 457 -3.31 4.40 -23.37
C GLY A 457 -3.62 4.25 -21.87
N ARG A 458 -4.53 5.09 -21.35
CA ARG A 458 -5.00 5.01 -19.96
C ARG A 458 -5.71 3.71 -19.59
N ASP A 459 -6.37 3.05 -20.55
CA ASP A 459 -7.15 1.83 -20.29
C ASP A 459 -6.20 0.64 -20.05
N PHE A 460 -5.04 0.62 -20.71
CA PHE A 460 -4.00 -0.39 -20.46
C PHE A 460 -3.29 -0.16 -19.12
N ASP A 461 -3.08 1.09 -18.72
CA ASP A 461 -2.52 1.41 -17.39
C ASP A 461 -3.49 1.01 -16.27
N ASP A 462 -4.77 1.39 -16.39
CA ASP A 462 -5.83 0.98 -15.47
C ASP A 462 -5.91 -0.57 -15.40
N LEU A 463 -5.85 -1.27 -16.54
CA LEU A 463 -5.86 -2.74 -16.60
C LEU A 463 -4.62 -3.36 -15.94
N ALA A 464 -3.43 -2.79 -16.12
CA ALA A 464 -2.21 -3.26 -15.47
C ALA A 464 -2.31 -3.14 -13.94
N HIS A 465 -2.83 -2.03 -13.41
CA HIS A 465 -3.05 -1.87 -11.97
C HIS A 465 -4.13 -2.81 -11.42
N ILE A 466 -5.17 -3.09 -12.20
CA ILE A 466 -6.17 -4.12 -11.85
C ILE A 466 -5.50 -5.49 -11.72
N VAL A 467 -4.68 -5.90 -12.70
CA VAL A 467 -4.01 -7.22 -12.68
C VAL A 467 -2.92 -7.32 -11.61
N GLU A 468 -2.31 -6.20 -11.21
CA GLU A 468 -1.39 -6.15 -10.06
C GLU A 468 -2.11 -6.36 -8.72
N THR A 469 -3.43 -6.16 -8.67
CA THR A 469 -4.24 -6.35 -7.45
C THR A 469 -4.31 -7.85 -7.07
N PRO A 470 -4.01 -8.24 -5.81
CA PRO A 470 -4.01 -9.64 -5.41
C PRO A 470 -5.32 -10.37 -5.75
N GLY A 471 -5.20 -11.54 -6.38
CA GLY A 471 -6.34 -12.36 -6.78
C GLY A 471 -6.97 -11.96 -8.12
N TRP A 472 -6.41 -10.98 -8.83
CA TRP A 472 -6.80 -10.65 -10.21
C TRP A 472 -5.79 -11.21 -11.22
N SER A 473 -6.35 -11.72 -12.31
CA SER A 473 -5.62 -12.23 -13.48
C SER A 473 -6.41 -11.82 -14.72
N ILE A 474 -5.80 -11.91 -15.91
CA ILE A 474 -6.53 -11.66 -17.16
C ILE A 474 -7.74 -12.59 -17.29
N GLU A 475 -7.63 -13.85 -16.89
CA GLU A 475 -8.76 -14.79 -16.89
C GLU A 475 -9.91 -14.30 -16.01
N ARG A 476 -9.61 -13.81 -14.81
CA ARG A 476 -10.63 -13.25 -13.91
C ARG A 476 -11.23 -11.94 -14.44
N VAL A 477 -10.44 -11.13 -15.15
CA VAL A 477 -10.93 -9.94 -15.85
C VAL A 477 -11.95 -10.34 -16.94
N GLU A 478 -11.67 -11.40 -17.70
CA GLU A 478 -12.63 -11.92 -18.68
C GLU A 478 -13.91 -12.45 -18.02
N ASP A 479 -13.80 -13.12 -16.86
CA ASP A 479 -14.97 -13.56 -16.10
C ASP A 479 -15.82 -12.37 -15.62
N ALA A 480 -15.17 -11.29 -15.18
CA ALA A 480 -15.85 -10.06 -14.84
C ALA A 480 -16.60 -9.46 -16.05
N MET A 481 -15.98 -9.42 -17.25
CA MET A 481 -16.66 -8.99 -18.48
C MET A 481 -17.89 -9.85 -18.80
N ARG A 482 -17.81 -11.17 -18.62
CA ARG A 482 -18.96 -12.07 -18.81
C ARG A 482 -20.06 -11.80 -17.79
N ALA A 483 -19.70 -11.53 -16.54
CA ALA A 483 -20.64 -11.28 -15.45
C ALA A 483 -21.48 -10.02 -15.69
N ILE A 484 -20.90 -9.00 -16.32
CA ILE A 484 -21.62 -7.78 -16.75
C ILE A 484 -22.23 -7.90 -18.16
N LYS A 485 -22.41 -9.12 -18.69
CA LYS A 485 -23.00 -9.41 -20.01
C LYS A 485 -22.27 -8.86 -21.24
N TYR A 486 -20.99 -8.51 -21.12
CA TYR A 486 -20.13 -8.08 -22.25
C TYR A 486 -19.20 -9.21 -22.74
N GLY A 487 -19.67 -10.46 -22.68
CA GLY A 487 -18.91 -11.63 -23.15
C GLY A 487 -18.66 -11.64 -24.66
N ASP A 488 -19.46 -10.92 -25.43
CA ASP A 488 -19.31 -10.72 -26.88
C ASP A 488 -18.08 -9.85 -27.24
N LYS A 489 -17.59 -9.04 -26.30
CA LYS A 489 -16.42 -8.15 -26.48
C LYS A 489 -15.08 -8.82 -26.20
N LEU A 490 -15.08 -10.08 -25.73
CA LEU A 490 -13.86 -10.78 -25.32
C LEU A 490 -12.85 -10.97 -26.47
N ASP A 491 -13.32 -11.23 -27.68
CA ASP A 491 -12.42 -11.44 -28.82
C ASP A 491 -11.68 -10.14 -29.18
N GLU A 492 -12.37 -9.00 -29.15
CA GLU A 492 -11.77 -7.68 -29.39
C GLU A 492 -10.82 -7.29 -28.24
N PHE A 493 -11.21 -7.55 -26.98
CA PHE A 493 -10.35 -7.35 -25.82
C PHE A 493 -9.01 -8.10 -25.95
N ARG A 494 -9.07 -9.39 -26.28
CA ARG A 494 -7.87 -10.23 -26.50
C ARG A 494 -7.05 -9.75 -27.68
N ALA A 495 -7.70 -9.36 -28.78
CA ALA A 495 -7.00 -8.80 -29.94
C ALA A 495 -6.25 -7.52 -29.59
N ASN A 496 -6.86 -6.61 -28.82
CA ASN A 496 -6.19 -5.39 -28.36
C ASN A 496 -5.07 -5.67 -27.34
N LEU A 497 -5.19 -6.69 -26.48
CA LEU A 497 -4.08 -7.15 -25.65
C LEU A 497 -2.90 -7.67 -26.49
N GLU A 498 -3.15 -8.44 -27.55
CA GLU A 498 -2.09 -8.92 -28.45
C GLU A 498 -1.43 -7.78 -29.25
N ARG A 499 -2.19 -6.77 -29.64
CA ARG A 499 -1.66 -5.54 -30.23
C ARG A 499 -0.80 -4.76 -29.22
N PHE A 500 -1.26 -4.67 -27.98
CA PHE A 500 -0.50 -4.08 -26.87
C PHE A 500 0.83 -4.80 -26.64
N ARG A 501 0.86 -6.13 -26.59
CA ARG A 501 2.10 -6.92 -26.43
C ARG A 501 3.11 -6.69 -27.54
N ARG A 502 2.65 -6.32 -28.73
CA ARG A 502 3.50 -5.93 -29.88
C ARG A 502 3.99 -4.48 -29.82
N GLY A 503 3.61 -3.73 -28.78
CA GLY A 503 4.01 -2.35 -28.53
C GLY A 503 3.19 -1.31 -29.31
N GLU A 504 2.05 -1.70 -29.91
CA GLU A 504 1.25 -0.80 -30.78
C GLU A 504 0.68 0.42 -30.02
N PHE A 505 0.48 0.32 -28.71
CA PHE A 505 -0.10 1.38 -27.88
C PHE A 505 0.92 2.13 -27.00
N ASP A 506 2.21 1.80 -27.10
CA ASP A 506 3.24 2.39 -26.23
C ASP A 506 3.31 3.92 -26.33
N GLU A 507 3.11 4.46 -27.53
CA GLU A 507 3.11 5.91 -27.74
C GLU A 507 1.90 6.58 -27.07
N ASP A 508 0.72 5.97 -27.17
CA ASP A 508 -0.50 6.51 -26.58
C ASP A 508 -0.49 6.41 -25.05
N ILE A 509 0.11 5.34 -24.50
CA ILE A 509 0.37 5.20 -23.06
C ILE A 509 1.28 6.33 -22.58
N ARG A 510 2.40 6.60 -23.28
CA ARG A 510 3.30 7.71 -22.93
C ARG A 510 2.62 9.08 -23.05
N LYS A 511 1.85 9.31 -24.12
CA LYS A 511 1.10 10.57 -24.32
C LYS A 511 0.07 10.81 -23.22
N SER A 512 -0.51 9.73 -22.70
CA SER A 512 -1.45 9.78 -21.58
C SER A 512 -0.75 9.96 -20.22
N GLY A 513 0.58 10.03 -20.19
CA GLY A 513 1.37 10.24 -18.97
C GLY A 513 1.71 8.96 -18.19
N PHE A 514 1.58 7.77 -18.80
CA PHE A 514 1.82 6.49 -18.14
C PHE A 514 3.10 5.80 -18.65
N ASP A 515 3.59 4.80 -17.90
CA ASP A 515 4.80 4.04 -18.23
C ASP A 515 4.47 2.74 -18.99
N PRO A 516 4.77 2.63 -20.30
CA PRO A 516 4.55 1.40 -21.04
C PRO A 516 5.34 0.22 -20.48
N ALA A 517 6.53 0.45 -19.90
CA ALA A 517 7.35 -0.64 -19.36
C ALA A 517 6.69 -1.27 -18.12
N PHE A 518 5.93 -0.50 -17.34
CA PHE A 518 5.08 -1.04 -16.28
C PHE A 518 3.96 -1.90 -16.86
N CYS A 519 3.21 -1.38 -17.83
CA CYS A 519 2.12 -2.11 -18.46
C CYS A 519 2.61 -3.44 -19.07
N HIS A 520 3.74 -3.43 -19.79
CA HIS A 520 4.32 -4.62 -20.43
C HIS A 520 4.81 -5.66 -19.42
N ARG A 521 5.27 -5.23 -18.24
CA ARG A 521 5.70 -6.16 -17.19
C ARG A 521 4.51 -6.93 -16.59
N ILE A 522 3.32 -6.34 -16.58
CA ILE A 522 2.14 -6.91 -15.94
C ILE A 522 1.23 -7.64 -16.95
N LEU A 523 1.02 -7.05 -18.13
CA LEU A 523 0.08 -7.53 -19.16
C LEU A 523 0.77 -8.30 -20.30
N GLY A 524 2.11 -8.23 -20.37
CA GLY A 524 2.97 -8.73 -21.44
C GLY A 524 3.06 -10.24 -21.57
#